data_AF-A0A3N4QQ53-F1
#
_entry.id   AF-A0A3N4QQ53-F1
#
_cell.length_a   1.000
_cell.length_b   1.000
_cell.length_c   1.000
_cell.angle_alpha   90.00
_cell.angle_beta   90.00
_cell.angle_gamma   90.00
#
_symmetry.space_group_name_H-M   'P 1'
#
loop_
_entity.id
_entity.type
_entity.pdbx_description
1 polymer ?
#
loop_
_entity_poly.entity_id
_entity_poly.type
_entity_poly.pdbx_seq_one_letter_code
_entity_poly.pdbx_strand_id
1 'polypeptide(L)'
;MLDSLTFMVQENRIWLYGFVVLPNEFHLLWRKQPAWELKNIRQMLLKFTAQQIKHRLKAVNRRELETYRTPKADRQFQFWERKSEVLVIASLTEAQEKLNIMHQMPVIAGCCERAEDYRFSSAAFYRKDPINETAPKATIQQAQGAEGPDVPALTHYNQHLPP
;
A
#
# COMPACT_ATOMS: atom_id res chain seq x y z
N MET A 1 5.87 5.30 -7.21
CA MET A 1 4.66 4.74 -6.55
C MET A 1 4.95 4.51 -5.07
N LEU A 2 5.93 3.67 -4.73
CA LEU A 2 6.29 3.37 -3.34
C LEU A 2 6.58 4.62 -2.52
N ASP A 3 7.41 5.56 -3.01
CA ASP A 3 7.68 6.82 -2.31
C ASP A 3 6.42 7.61 -1.95
N SER A 4 5.40 7.57 -2.82
CA SER A 4 4.12 8.24 -2.58
C SER A 4 3.31 7.55 -1.49
N LEU A 5 3.37 6.21 -1.41
CA LEU A 5 2.75 5.43 -0.34
C LEU A 5 3.50 5.66 0.99
N THR A 6 4.83 5.61 0.97
CA THR A 6 5.68 5.91 2.13
C THR A 6 5.35 7.28 2.71
N PHE A 7 5.28 8.30 1.85
CA PHE A 7 4.89 9.65 2.26
C PHE A 7 3.49 9.67 2.89
N MET A 8 2.50 8.98 2.32
CA MET A 8 1.14 8.94 2.89
C MET A 8 1.09 8.28 4.26
N VAL A 9 1.91 7.26 4.49
CA VAL A 9 2.02 6.60 5.80
C VAL A 9 2.73 7.51 6.80
N GLN A 10 3.88 8.08 6.45
CA GLN A 10 4.68 8.95 7.31
C GLN A 10 3.91 10.22 7.72
N GLU A 11 3.11 10.77 6.81
CA GLU A 11 2.26 11.95 7.05
C GLU A 11 0.92 11.62 7.70
N ASN A 12 0.76 10.39 8.22
CA ASN A 12 -0.45 9.93 8.91
C ASN A 12 -1.73 10.14 8.10
N ARG A 13 -1.68 9.92 6.77
CA ARG A 13 -2.83 10.09 5.87
C ARG A 13 -3.63 8.81 5.74
N ILE A 14 -2.92 7.69 5.77
CA ILE A 14 -3.48 6.35 5.62
C ILE A 14 -2.88 5.38 6.63
N TRP A 15 -3.62 4.33 6.95
CA TRP A 15 -3.06 3.05 7.35
C TRP A 15 -2.95 2.19 6.11
N LEU A 16 -1.73 1.72 5.81
CA LEU A 16 -1.47 0.82 4.69
C LEU A 16 -1.28 -0.59 5.25
N TYR A 17 -2.17 -1.50 4.86
CA TYR A 17 -2.12 -2.89 5.29
C TYR A 17 -1.35 -3.72 4.26
N GLY A 18 -1.67 -3.59 2.97
CA GLY A 18 -0.99 -4.31 1.92
C GLY A 18 -0.89 -3.52 0.63
N PHE A 19 0.14 -3.83 -0.15
CA PHE A 19 0.31 -3.35 -1.51
C PHE A 19 0.95 -4.41 -2.42
N VAL A 20 0.65 -4.30 -3.71
CA VAL A 20 1.37 -4.90 -4.83
C VAL A 20 1.43 -3.89 -5.97
N VAL A 21 2.60 -3.68 -6.55
CA VAL A 21 2.80 -2.83 -7.72
C VAL A 21 3.36 -3.69 -8.85
N LEU A 22 2.54 -3.93 -9.86
CA LEU A 22 2.90 -4.62 -11.10
C LEU A 22 3.32 -3.59 -12.17
N PRO A 23 3.87 -4.03 -13.32
CA PRO A 23 4.28 -3.12 -14.38
C PRO A 23 3.13 -2.26 -14.95
N ASN A 24 1.92 -2.81 -15.00
CA ASN A 24 0.73 -2.20 -15.61
C ASN A 24 -0.31 -1.71 -14.58
N GLU A 25 -0.35 -2.29 -13.39
CA GLU A 25 -1.36 -2.00 -12.37
C GLU A 25 -0.81 -2.05 -10.95
N PHE A 26 -1.62 -1.67 -9.98
CA PHE A 26 -1.28 -1.79 -8.57
C PHE A 26 -2.53 -2.00 -7.72
N HIS A 27 -2.38 -2.77 -6.65
CA HIS A 27 -3.43 -3.07 -5.68
C HIS A 27 -3.01 -2.59 -4.30
N LEU A 28 -3.94 -2.00 -3.57
CA LEU A 28 -3.71 -1.48 -2.22
C LEU A 28 -4.85 -1.94 -1.30
N LEU A 29 -4.49 -2.47 -0.13
CA LEU A 29 -5.40 -2.61 1.00
C LEU A 29 -5.00 -1.56 2.03
N TRP A 30 -5.87 -0.58 2.25
CA TRP A 30 -5.56 0.58 3.07
C TRP A 30 -6.84 1.20 3.62
N ARG A 31 -6.69 2.08 4.61
CA ARG A 31 -7.76 2.86 5.21
C ARG A 31 -7.30 4.30 5.42
N LYS A 32 -8.21 5.28 5.30
CA LYS A 32 -7.93 6.67 5.64
C LYS A 32 -7.75 6.81 7.16
N GLN A 33 -6.83 7.65 7.58
CA GLN A 33 -6.79 8.08 8.98
C GLN A 33 -7.88 9.13 9.27
N PRO A 34 -8.35 9.27 10.52
CA PRO A 34 -9.50 10.12 10.86
C PRO A 34 -9.40 11.57 10.35
N ALA A 35 -8.23 12.19 10.42
CA ALA A 35 -8.00 13.56 9.94
C ALA A 35 -8.15 13.73 8.42
N TRP A 36 -8.14 12.62 7.68
CA TRP A 36 -8.16 12.59 6.22
C TRP A 36 -9.44 11.96 5.64
N GLU A 37 -10.41 11.61 6.48
CA GLU A 37 -11.62 10.88 6.08
C GLU A 37 -12.39 11.57 4.94
N LEU A 38 -12.56 12.89 5.05
CA LEU A 38 -13.27 13.72 4.05
C LEU A 38 -12.42 14.05 2.82
N LYS A 39 -11.12 13.70 2.80
CA LYS A 39 -10.22 14.02 1.69
C LYS A 39 -10.22 12.91 0.64
N ASN A 40 -10.04 13.29 -0.61
CA ASN A 40 -9.91 12.34 -1.71
C ASN A 40 -8.45 11.88 -1.88
N ILE A 41 -7.97 11.08 -0.92
CA ILE A 41 -6.60 10.53 -0.91
C ILE A 41 -6.27 9.80 -2.22
N ARG A 42 -7.22 9.02 -2.75
CA ARG A 42 -7.06 8.32 -4.02
C ARG A 42 -6.73 9.29 -5.15
N GLN A 43 -7.49 10.37 -5.30
CA GLN A 43 -7.23 11.37 -6.34
C GLN A 43 -5.86 12.03 -6.14
N MET A 44 -5.47 12.32 -4.90
CA MET A 44 -4.15 12.90 -4.59
C MET A 44 -3.02 11.95 -5.01
N LEU A 45 -3.12 10.65 -4.67
CA LEU A 45 -2.15 9.63 -5.06
C LEU A 45 -2.00 9.53 -6.58
N LEU A 46 -3.13 9.35 -7.28
CA LEU A 46 -3.15 9.18 -8.73
C LEU A 46 -2.64 10.42 -9.46
N LYS A 47 -3.01 11.62 -8.98
CA LYS A 47 -2.55 12.89 -9.57
C LYS A 47 -1.04 13.05 -9.42
N PHE A 48 -0.51 12.84 -8.21
CA PHE A 48 0.92 13.00 -7.95
C PHE A 48 1.73 11.99 -8.76
N THR A 49 1.36 10.72 -8.71
CA THR A 49 2.07 9.66 -9.44
C THR A 49 2.01 9.85 -10.96
N ALA A 50 0.87 10.33 -11.51
CA ALA A 50 0.77 10.70 -12.92
C ALA A 50 1.74 11.82 -13.30
N GLN A 51 1.94 12.81 -12.43
CA GLN A 51 2.93 13.88 -12.66
C GLN A 51 4.35 13.30 -12.66
N GLN A 52 4.68 12.44 -11.71
CA GLN A 52 6.00 11.79 -11.66
C GLN A 52 6.27 10.92 -12.89
N ILE A 53 5.29 10.14 -13.35
CA ILE A 53 5.39 9.34 -14.58
C ILE A 53 5.64 10.26 -15.78
N LYS A 54 4.85 11.34 -15.93
CA LYS A 54 5.04 12.34 -16.99
C LYS A 54 6.45 12.92 -16.98
N HIS A 55 6.93 13.34 -15.82
CA HIS A 55 8.28 13.92 -15.69
C HIS A 55 9.36 12.92 -16.08
N ARG A 56 9.25 11.67 -15.62
CA ARG A 56 10.19 10.60 -15.94
C ARG A 56 10.19 10.26 -17.43
N LEU A 57 9.02 10.06 -18.04
CA LEU A 57 8.92 9.74 -19.46
C LEU A 57 9.39 10.90 -20.34
N LYS A 58 9.12 12.16 -19.96
CA LYS A 58 9.65 13.32 -20.69
C LYS A 58 11.18 13.32 -20.73
N ALA A 59 11.83 12.87 -19.66
CA ALA A 59 13.29 12.82 -19.55
C ALA A 59 13.91 11.59 -20.23
N VAL A 60 13.27 10.42 -20.13
CA VAL A 60 13.86 9.13 -20.53
C VAL A 60 13.34 8.62 -21.87
N ASN A 61 12.04 8.79 -22.15
CA ASN A 61 11.40 8.24 -23.34
C ASN A 61 10.21 9.09 -23.79
N ARG A 62 10.49 10.20 -24.46
CA ARG A 62 9.46 11.13 -24.91
C ARG A 62 8.49 10.52 -25.92
N ARG A 63 8.94 9.52 -26.70
CA ARG A 63 8.08 8.81 -27.66
C ARG A 63 7.00 8.00 -26.94
N GLU A 64 7.36 7.32 -25.86
CA GLU A 64 6.41 6.60 -25.00
C GLU A 64 5.44 7.56 -24.29
N LEU A 65 5.88 8.75 -23.87
CA LEU A 65 4.97 9.74 -23.28
C LEU A 65 3.78 10.07 -24.19
N GLU A 66 4.01 10.18 -25.51
CA GLU A 66 2.96 10.54 -26.45
C GLU A 66 1.90 9.44 -26.63
N THR A 67 2.17 8.18 -26.25
CA THR A 67 1.15 7.11 -26.27
C THR A 67 0.06 7.34 -25.21
N TYR A 68 0.37 8.12 -24.17
CA TYR A 68 -0.58 8.50 -23.11
C TYR A 68 -1.34 9.79 -23.42
N ARG A 69 -1.16 10.40 -24.60
CA ARG A 69 -1.84 11.64 -24.97
C ARG A 69 -3.35 11.43 -25.05
N THR A 70 -4.13 12.39 -24.57
CA THR A 70 -5.59 12.30 -24.56
C THR A 70 -6.23 13.56 -25.15
N PRO A 71 -7.37 13.45 -25.84
CA PRO A 71 -8.07 14.62 -26.41
C PRO A 71 -8.88 15.41 -25.37
N LYS A 72 -8.83 15.05 -24.08
CA LYS A 72 -9.61 15.71 -23.03
C LYS A 72 -9.11 17.14 -22.78
N ALA A 73 -10.04 18.07 -22.60
CA ALA A 73 -9.71 19.47 -22.35
C ALA A 73 -9.00 19.72 -21.01
N ASP A 74 -9.23 18.85 -20.01
CA ASP A 74 -8.74 19.04 -18.65
C ASP A 74 -7.33 18.49 -18.39
N ARG A 75 -6.74 17.76 -19.36
CA ARG A 75 -5.40 17.17 -19.23
C ARG A 75 -4.81 16.81 -20.59
N GLN A 76 -3.49 16.94 -20.73
CA GLN A 76 -2.79 16.56 -21.96
C GLN A 76 -2.50 15.04 -22.04
N PHE A 77 -2.27 14.41 -20.90
CA PHE A 77 -1.90 13.00 -20.80
C PHE A 77 -2.77 12.29 -19.76
N GLN A 78 -3.08 11.02 -19.99
CA GLN A 78 -3.82 10.17 -19.07
C GLN A 78 -3.08 8.84 -18.87
N PHE A 79 -2.54 8.64 -17.67
CA PHE A 79 -1.80 7.42 -17.31
C PHE A 79 -2.69 6.39 -16.61
N TRP A 80 -3.66 6.86 -15.82
CA TRP A 80 -4.53 6.00 -15.04
C TRP A 80 -5.90 5.85 -15.70
N GLU A 81 -6.49 4.66 -15.57
CA GLU A 81 -7.85 4.41 -15.97
C GLU A 81 -8.84 5.26 -15.17
N ARG A 82 -9.96 5.61 -15.81
CA ARG A 82 -10.97 6.50 -15.21
C ARG A 82 -11.72 5.81 -14.08
N LYS A 83 -12.00 4.52 -14.27
CA LYS A 83 -12.60 3.65 -13.27
C LYS A 83 -11.48 2.75 -12.78
N SER A 84 -11.27 2.72 -11.48
CA SER A 84 -10.56 1.59 -10.87
C SER A 84 -11.58 0.84 -10.05
N GLU A 85 -11.35 -0.44 -9.88
CA GLU A 85 -12.05 -1.21 -8.89
C GLU A 85 -11.77 -0.63 -7.49
N VAL A 86 -12.83 -0.50 -6.70
CA VAL A 86 -12.78 -0.13 -5.29
C VAL A 86 -13.73 -1.06 -4.58
N LEU A 87 -13.20 -1.82 -3.64
CA LEU A 87 -13.98 -2.69 -2.79
C LEU A 87 -13.91 -2.16 -1.35
N VAL A 88 -15.06 -1.99 -0.71
CA VAL A 88 -15.13 -1.71 0.71
C VAL A 88 -15.06 -3.05 1.44
N ILE A 89 -14.09 -3.17 2.34
CA ILE A 89 -13.87 -4.39 3.13
C ILE A 89 -14.53 -4.20 4.49
N ALA A 90 -15.45 -5.10 4.84
CA ALA A 90 -16.25 -4.99 6.07
C ALA A 90 -15.69 -5.82 7.23
N SER A 91 -14.85 -6.82 6.95
CA SER A 91 -14.33 -7.75 7.95
C SER A 91 -12.84 -8.05 7.77
N LEU A 92 -12.20 -8.51 8.86
CA LEU A 92 -10.82 -8.97 8.83
C LEU A 92 -10.64 -10.20 7.95
N THR A 93 -11.65 -11.09 7.90
CA THR A 93 -11.62 -12.29 7.05
C THR A 93 -11.58 -11.91 5.58
N GLU A 94 -12.45 -10.98 5.14
CA GLU A 94 -12.42 -10.45 3.78
C GLU A 94 -11.10 -9.74 3.49
N ALA A 95 -10.59 -8.95 4.44
CA ALA A 95 -9.30 -8.26 4.30
C ALA A 95 -8.17 -9.26 4.04
N GLN A 96 -8.13 -10.34 4.83
CA GLN A 96 -7.13 -11.40 4.68
C GLN A 96 -7.26 -12.13 3.35
N GLU A 97 -8.47 -12.45 2.91
CA GLU A 97 -8.71 -13.08 1.62
C GLU A 97 -8.20 -12.21 0.48
N LYS A 98 -8.57 -10.92 0.45
CA LYS A 98 -8.14 -9.98 -0.60
C LYS A 98 -6.65 -9.70 -0.54
N LEU A 99 -6.05 -9.69 0.65
CA LEU A 99 -4.61 -9.59 0.83
C LEU A 99 -3.88 -10.80 0.23
N ASN A 100 -4.36 -12.01 0.50
CA ASN A 100 -3.78 -13.23 -0.08
C ASN A 100 -3.89 -13.21 -1.61
N ILE A 101 -5.06 -12.84 -2.15
CA ILE A 101 -5.28 -12.74 -3.60
C ILE A 101 -4.32 -11.72 -4.22
N MET A 102 -4.21 -10.51 -3.65
CA MET A 102 -3.31 -9.50 -4.23
C MET A 102 -1.86 -9.97 -4.20
N HIS A 103 -1.41 -10.60 -3.12
CA HIS A 103 -0.02 -11.09 -3.00
C HIS A 103 0.31 -12.20 -3.98
N GLN A 104 -0.69 -12.96 -4.45
CA GLN A 104 -0.51 -13.97 -5.49
C GLN A 104 -0.49 -13.38 -6.91
N MET A 105 -0.95 -12.14 -7.11
CA MET A 105 -0.98 -11.52 -8.45
C MET A 105 0.38 -11.50 -9.15
N PRO A 106 1.52 -11.20 -8.50
CA PRO A 106 2.84 -11.29 -9.13
C PRO A 106 3.19 -12.69 -9.65
N VAL A 107 2.80 -13.74 -8.92
CA VAL A 107 3.03 -15.13 -9.34
C VAL A 107 2.16 -15.46 -10.55
N ILE A 108 0.88 -15.10 -10.51
CA ILE A 108 -0.07 -15.29 -11.61
C ILE A 108 0.38 -14.51 -12.86
N ALA A 109 0.95 -13.32 -12.69
CA ALA A 109 1.50 -12.50 -13.76
C ALA A 109 2.88 -12.99 -14.27
N GLY A 110 3.42 -14.08 -13.72
CA GLY A 110 4.73 -14.62 -14.11
C GLY A 110 5.92 -13.74 -13.73
N CYS A 111 5.76 -12.83 -12.77
CA CYS A 111 6.81 -11.93 -12.31
C CYS A 111 7.78 -12.58 -11.31
N CYS A 112 7.36 -13.64 -10.63
CA CYS A 112 8.14 -14.40 -9.65
C CYS A 112 7.55 -15.81 -9.45
N GLU A 113 8.32 -16.71 -8.85
CA GLU A 113 7.85 -18.05 -8.49
C GLU A 113 7.09 -18.06 -7.15
N ARG A 114 7.47 -17.18 -6.21
CA ARG A 114 6.86 -17.06 -4.89
C ARG A 114 6.45 -15.61 -4.63
N ALA A 115 5.30 -15.42 -4.01
CA ALA A 115 4.73 -14.10 -3.73
C ALA A 115 5.70 -13.20 -2.93
N GLU A 116 6.34 -13.78 -1.92
CA GLU A 116 7.30 -13.14 -1.02
C GLU A 116 8.61 -12.73 -1.71
N ASP A 117 8.95 -13.33 -2.85
CA ASP A 117 10.15 -12.97 -3.61
C ASP A 117 9.92 -11.72 -4.47
N TYR A 118 8.67 -11.28 -4.63
CA TYR A 118 8.36 -10.11 -5.43
C TYR A 118 8.63 -8.81 -4.68
N ARG A 119 9.74 -8.16 -5.02
CA ARG A 119 10.22 -6.92 -4.39
C ARG A 119 9.18 -5.79 -4.32
N PHE A 120 8.28 -5.69 -5.29
CA PHE A 120 7.28 -4.61 -5.35
C PHE A 120 5.94 -5.00 -4.70
N SER A 121 5.97 -5.95 -3.77
CA SER A 121 4.85 -6.42 -2.98
C SER A 121 5.18 -6.41 -1.50
N SER A 122 4.13 -6.25 -0.69
CA SER A 122 4.17 -6.43 0.77
C SER A 122 4.14 -7.89 1.22
N ALA A 123 4.05 -8.87 0.31
CA ALA A 123 3.92 -10.29 0.64
C ALA A 123 4.98 -10.81 1.63
N ALA A 124 6.23 -10.38 1.47
CA ALA A 124 7.32 -10.78 2.36
C ALA A 124 7.09 -10.39 3.83
N PHE A 125 6.38 -9.29 4.09
CA PHE A 125 6.04 -8.86 5.45
C PHE A 125 5.09 -9.85 6.15
N TYR A 126 4.27 -10.55 5.37
CA TYR A 126 3.28 -11.50 5.86
C TYR A 126 3.80 -12.94 5.93
N ARG A 127 5.09 -13.14 5.63
CA ARG A 127 5.71 -14.45 5.77
C ARG A 127 5.70 -14.84 7.25
N LYS A 128 4.94 -15.88 7.57
CA LYS A 128 5.03 -16.55 8.87
C LYS A 128 6.32 -17.36 8.87
N ASP A 129 7.42 -16.76 9.32
CA ASP A 129 8.55 -17.57 9.74
C ASP A 129 8.07 -18.43 10.94
N PRO A 130 8.41 -19.73 11.02
CA PRO A 130 8.16 -20.48 12.24
C PRO A 130 8.82 -19.72 13.39
N ILE A 131 8.03 -19.39 14.42
CA ILE A 131 8.53 -18.73 15.62
C ILE A 131 9.67 -19.61 16.14
N ASN A 132 10.91 -19.13 16.03
CA ASN A 132 12.01 -19.77 16.69
C ASN A 132 11.84 -19.45 18.18
N GLU A 133 11.27 -20.38 18.96
CA GLU A 133 10.96 -20.23 20.39
C GLU A 133 12.19 -19.92 21.27
N THR A 134 13.37 -19.76 20.67
CA THR A 134 14.65 -19.48 21.33
C THR A 134 14.96 -18.00 21.50
N ALA A 135 14.14 -17.07 20.97
CA ALA A 135 14.32 -15.65 21.26
C ALA A 135 13.92 -15.33 22.72
N PRO A 136 14.80 -14.71 23.54
CA PRO A 136 14.49 -14.45 24.94
C PRO A 136 13.29 -13.50 25.04
N LYS A 137 12.24 -13.97 25.74
CA LYS A 137 11.05 -13.16 26.04
C LYS A 137 11.50 -11.93 26.84
N ALA A 138 11.37 -10.74 26.28
CA ALA A 138 11.58 -9.50 27.02
C ALA A 138 10.57 -9.43 28.17
N THR A 139 11.07 -9.41 29.41
CA THR A 139 10.26 -9.22 30.61
C THR A 139 9.74 -7.78 30.64
N ILE A 140 8.42 -7.60 30.56
CA ILE A 140 7.78 -6.32 30.80
C ILE A 140 7.46 -6.22 32.30
N GLN A 141 8.12 -5.29 32.99
CA GLN A 141 7.79 -4.91 34.36
C GLN A 141 6.44 -4.17 34.34
N GLN A 142 5.44 -4.69 35.06
CA GLN A 142 4.12 -4.06 35.16
C GLN A 142 4.20 -2.75 35.98
N ALA A 143 3.68 -1.65 35.43
CA ALA A 143 3.36 -0.45 36.17
C ALA A 143 1.83 -0.36 36.36
N GLN A 144 1.40 -0.08 37.58
CA GLN A 144 0.01 -0.13 38.05
C GLN A 144 -0.77 1.15 37.70
N GLY A 145 -2.03 0.98 37.25
CA GLY A 145 -3.19 1.78 37.68
C GLY A 145 -3.65 2.95 36.80
N ALA A 146 -4.77 2.76 36.08
CA ALA A 146 -6.01 3.58 36.16
C ALA A 146 -7.02 3.13 35.08
N GLU A 147 -8.23 2.74 35.50
CA GLU A 147 -9.31 2.18 34.67
C GLU A 147 -10.06 3.26 33.86
N GLY A 148 -10.37 2.94 32.59
CA GLY A 148 -11.26 3.66 31.67
C GLY A 148 -11.79 2.66 30.62
N PRO A 149 -12.95 2.92 29.96
CA PRO A 149 -13.76 1.87 29.34
C PRO A 149 -13.08 1.22 28.13
N ASP A 150 -13.37 -0.08 28.02
CA ASP A 150 -12.75 -1.11 27.19
C ASP A 150 -12.72 -0.76 25.68
N VAL A 151 -11.54 -0.40 25.20
CA VAL A 151 -11.18 -0.34 23.78
C VAL A 151 -10.05 -1.34 23.58
N PRO A 152 -10.15 -2.34 22.68
CA PRO A 152 -9.06 -3.27 22.46
C PRO A 152 -7.82 -2.49 22.01
N ALA A 153 -6.82 -2.45 22.88
CA ALA A 153 -5.61 -1.68 22.68
C ALA A 153 -4.82 -2.27 21.50
N LEU A 154 -4.79 -1.55 20.37
CA LEU A 154 -3.77 -1.72 19.33
C LEU A 154 -2.46 -1.10 19.84
N THR A 155 -1.86 -1.74 20.83
CA THR A 155 -0.48 -1.45 21.24
C THR A 155 0.45 -2.42 20.53
N HIS A 156 1.57 -1.87 20.03
CA HIS A 156 2.66 -2.52 19.29
C HIS A 156 2.43 -2.76 17.80
N TYR A 157 2.57 -1.71 16.98
CA TYR A 157 3.33 -1.81 15.71
C TYR A 157 3.91 -0.44 15.37
N ASN A 158 4.95 -0.07 16.12
CA ASN A 158 5.94 0.89 15.69
C ASN A 158 7.28 0.16 15.68
N GLN A 159 8.08 0.42 14.63
CA GLN A 159 9.43 -0.10 14.36
C GLN A 159 9.50 -1.31 13.42
N HIS A 160 9.77 -0.99 12.15
CA HIS A 160 10.65 -1.65 11.16
C HIS A 160 10.04 -1.58 9.76
N LEU A 161 10.15 -0.41 9.15
CA LEU A 161 10.21 -0.29 7.70
C LEU A 161 11.71 -0.34 7.33
N PRO A 162 12.17 -1.30 6.52
CA PRO A 162 13.54 -1.25 5.99
C PRO A 162 13.69 -0.06 5.02
N PRO A 163 14.93 0.43 4.82
CA PRO A 163 15.24 1.59 3.99
C PRO A 163 14.89 1.40 2.50
#